data_AF-A0A350EVG7-F1
#
_entry.id   AF-A0A350EVG7-F1
#
_cell.length_a   1.000
_cell.length_b   1.000
_cell.length_c   1.000
_cell.angle_alpha   90.00
_cell.angle_beta   90.00
_cell.angle_gamma   90.00
#
_symmetry.space_group_name_H-M   'P 1'
#
loop_
_entity.id
_entity.type
_entity.pdbx_description
1 polymer ?
#
loop_
_entity_poly.entity_id
_entity_poly.type
_entity_poly.pdbx_seq_one_letter_code
_entity_poly.pdbx_strand_id
1 'polypeptide(L)'
;MKPQDSDPRRNRKDPGDSHQSDERRLKLVIQRALGLSLGAMAGFIASVRQVNPEIVFRLDWRTVLATLFGAWMGLIFWRVIPGERSTGSRGLNRWLPLILWLGVMTGGTLFGFAYGMKDLSGPKVREMLAGTGLAFIVVTVFSLIVWRIGRFFEADHRRYLEQHPEEREPLE
;
A
#
# COMPACT_ATOMS: atom_id res chain seq x y z
N MET A 1 -11.25 -10.97 -60.02
CA MET A 1 -10.39 -11.36 -58.90
C MET A 1 -9.56 -10.16 -58.49
N LYS A 2 -9.81 -9.55 -57.32
CA LYS A 2 -9.02 -8.43 -56.78
C LYS A 2 -7.94 -9.02 -55.85
N PRO A 3 -6.66 -8.61 -55.96
CA PRO A 3 -5.64 -9.06 -55.03
C PRO A 3 -5.83 -8.37 -53.68
N GLN A 4 -5.88 -9.21 -52.65
CA GLN A 4 -5.92 -8.84 -51.25
C GLN A 4 -4.50 -8.42 -50.87
N ASP A 5 -4.27 -7.11 -50.83
CA ASP A 5 -3.01 -6.50 -50.40
C ASP A 5 -2.91 -6.66 -48.88
N SER A 6 -2.36 -7.80 -48.44
CA SER A 6 -2.08 -8.08 -47.04
C SER A 6 -0.80 -7.34 -46.65
N ASP A 7 -0.97 -6.07 -46.25
CA ASP A 7 0.12 -5.23 -45.75
C ASP A 7 0.77 -5.87 -44.49
N PRO A 8 2.03 -6.31 -44.57
CA PRO A 8 2.71 -6.99 -43.46
C PRO A 8 3.15 -6.03 -42.35
N ARG A 9 2.91 -4.72 -42.48
CA ARG A 9 3.36 -3.71 -41.50
C ARG A 9 2.41 -3.49 -40.33
N ARG A 10 1.22 -4.10 -40.32
CA ARG A 10 0.21 -3.86 -39.28
C ARG A 10 0.45 -4.60 -37.96
N ASN A 11 1.51 -5.41 -37.85
CA ASN A 11 1.77 -6.23 -36.66
C ASN A 11 3.15 -6.01 -36.03
N ARG A 12 3.76 -4.84 -36.25
CA ARG A 12 4.92 -4.43 -35.45
C ARG A 12 4.38 -3.80 -34.17
N LYS A 13 4.14 -4.65 -33.16
CA LYS A 13 4.03 -4.18 -31.77
C LYS A 13 5.37 -3.53 -31.44
N ASP A 14 5.38 -2.20 -31.33
CA ASP A 14 6.58 -1.49 -30.91
C ASP A 14 7.01 -2.02 -29.53
N PRO A 15 8.29 -2.36 -29.34
CA PRO A 15 8.77 -2.98 -28.09
C PRO A 15 8.52 -2.09 -26.85
N GLY A 16 8.38 -0.77 -27.03
CA GLY A 16 8.01 0.17 -25.97
C GLY A 16 6.57 0.04 -25.45
N ASP A 17 5.62 -0.41 -26.29
CA ASP A 17 4.22 -0.58 -25.88
C ASP A 17 4.03 -1.79 -24.95
N SER A 18 4.81 -2.86 -25.14
CA SER A 18 4.80 -4.03 -24.26
C SER A 18 5.23 -3.66 -22.84
N HIS A 19 6.36 -2.97 -22.70
CA HIS A 19 6.92 -2.59 -21.39
C HIS A 19 5.96 -1.69 -20.60
N GLN A 20 5.37 -0.68 -21.25
CA GLN A 20 4.42 0.21 -20.57
C GLN A 20 3.11 -0.49 -20.18
N SER A 21 2.66 -1.48 -20.96
CA SER A 21 1.46 -2.25 -20.66
C SER A 21 1.66 -3.24 -19.51
N ASP A 22 2.85 -3.83 -19.40
CA ASP A 22 3.23 -4.76 -18.35
C ASP A 22 3.39 -4.04 -17.00
N GLU A 23 3.99 -2.85 -16.98
CA GLU A 23 4.03 -2.01 -15.77
C GLU A 23 2.65 -1.67 -15.22
N ARG A 24 1.70 -1.31 -16.11
CA ARG A 24 0.32 -0.98 -15.70
C ARG A 24 -0.39 -2.21 -15.14
N ARG A 25 -0.21 -3.37 -15.77
CA ARG A 25 -0.77 -4.65 -15.31
C ARG A 25 -0.16 -5.04 -13.96
N LEU A 26 1.16 -4.94 -13.81
CA LEU A 26 1.85 -5.23 -12.57
C LEU A 26 1.35 -4.32 -11.43
N LYS A 27 1.24 -3.01 -11.68
CA LYS A 27 0.68 -2.05 -10.71
C LYS A 27 -0.75 -2.40 -10.32
N LEU A 28 -1.60 -2.78 -11.28
CA LEU A 28 -2.98 -3.21 -10.99
C LEU A 28 -3.03 -4.49 -10.15
N VAL A 29 -2.17 -5.47 -10.45
CA VAL A 29 -2.09 -6.73 -9.69
C VAL A 29 -1.62 -6.46 -8.27
N ILE A 30 -0.55 -5.67 -8.10
CA ILE A 30 -0.03 -5.28 -6.78
C ILE A 30 -1.09 -4.52 -5.99
N GLN A 31 -1.78 -3.57 -6.62
CA GLN A 31 -2.85 -2.79 -5.98
C GLN A 31 -4.00 -3.69 -5.52
N ARG A 32 -4.43 -4.66 -6.34
CA ARG A 32 -5.49 -5.60 -5.96
C ARG A 32 -5.03 -6.58 -4.89
N ALA A 33 -3.80 -7.09 -4.99
CA ALA A 33 -3.24 -8.00 -4.00
C ALA A 33 -3.10 -7.32 -2.62
N LEU A 34 -2.64 -6.06 -2.59
CA LEU A 34 -2.56 -5.25 -1.37
C LEU A 34 -3.94 -4.95 -0.78
N GLY A 35 -4.91 -4.54 -1.61
CA GLY A 35 -6.29 -4.33 -1.14
C GLY A 35 -6.90 -5.61 -0.56
N LEU A 36 -6.65 -6.75 -1.20
CA LEU A 36 -7.15 -8.04 -0.74
C LEU A 36 -6.46 -8.50 0.56
N SER A 37 -5.14 -8.29 0.69
CA SER A 37 -4.42 -8.64 1.93
C SER A 37 -4.84 -7.75 3.11
N LEU A 38 -5.01 -6.44 2.89
CA LEU A 38 -5.54 -5.51 3.89
C LEU A 38 -6.98 -5.87 4.31
N GLY A 39 -7.85 -6.19 3.35
CA GLY A 39 -9.20 -6.66 3.63
C GLY A 39 -9.21 -7.99 4.40
N ALA A 40 -8.38 -8.95 4.00
CA ALA A 40 -8.26 -10.24 4.69
C ALA A 40 -7.76 -10.06 6.12
N MET A 41 -6.77 -9.21 6.35
CA MET A 41 -6.26 -8.87 7.68
C MET A 41 -7.32 -8.17 8.54
N ALA A 42 -8.05 -7.19 7.99
CA ALA A 42 -9.13 -6.51 8.69
C ALA A 42 -10.28 -7.47 9.06
N GLY A 43 -10.64 -8.38 8.14
CA GLY A 43 -11.61 -9.44 8.39
C GLY A 43 -11.15 -10.40 9.49
N PHE A 44 -9.88 -10.82 9.44
CA PHE A 44 -9.31 -11.70 10.45
C PHE A 44 -9.37 -11.07 11.85
N ILE A 45 -8.97 -9.79 11.98
CA ILE A 45 -9.06 -9.05 13.24
C ILE A 45 -10.51 -8.95 13.71
N ALA A 46 -11.44 -8.61 12.82
CA ALA A 46 -12.87 -8.51 13.16
C ALA A 46 -13.52 -9.87 13.51
N SER A 47 -12.94 -10.98 13.04
CA SER A 47 -13.41 -12.34 13.35
C SER A 47 -13.03 -12.77 14.76
N VAL A 48 -12.01 -12.14 15.36
CA VAL A 48 -11.54 -12.45 16.71
C VAL A 48 -12.34 -11.61 17.72
N ARG A 49 -13.39 -12.21 18.30
CA ARG A 49 -14.22 -11.53 19.31
C ARG A 49 -13.72 -11.71 20.75
N GLN A 50 -13.05 -12.81 21.05
CA GLN A 50 -12.68 -13.16 22.43
C GLN A 50 -11.36 -13.94 22.41
N VAL A 51 -10.39 -13.47 23.21
CA VAL A 51 -9.04 -14.07 23.28
C VAL A 51 -8.83 -14.80 24.62
N ASN A 52 -9.83 -14.78 25.51
CA ASN A 52 -9.76 -15.46 26.80
C ASN A 52 -11.19 -15.82 27.29
N PRO A 53 -11.50 -17.08 27.70
CA PRO A 53 -10.62 -18.27 27.77
C PRO A 53 -10.64 -19.17 26.51
N GLU A 54 -11.56 -18.98 25.56
CA GLU A 54 -11.58 -19.71 24.28
C GLU A 54 -11.55 -18.73 23.10
N ILE A 55 -10.73 -19.04 22.09
CA ILE A 55 -10.68 -18.28 20.85
C ILE A 55 -11.91 -18.64 20.01
N VAL A 56 -13.01 -17.91 20.21
CA VAL A 56 -14.24 -18.10 19.42
C VAL A 56 -14.15 -17.27 18.15
N PHE A 57 -13.86 -17.94 17.03
CA PHE A 57 -13.96 -17.34 15.71
C PHE A 57 -15.43 -17.31 15.27
N ARG A 58 -15.99 -16.11 15.09
CA ARG A 58 -17.31 -15.94 14.46
C ARG A 58 -17.19 -15.11 13.20
N LEU A 59 -17.48 -15.75 12.08
CA LEU A 59 -17.71 -15.09 10.80
C LEU A 59 -19.14 -14.51 10.82
N ASP A 60 -19.25 -13.27 11.25
CA ASP A 60 -20.49 -12.50 11.23
C ASP A 60 -20.50 -11.53 10.04
N TRP A 61 -21.66 -10.94 9.76
CA TRP A 61 -21.80 -9.85 8.78
C TRP A 61 -20.82 -8.69 9.05
N ARG A 62 -20.45 -8.47 10.31
CA ARG A 62 -19.44 -7.47 10.72
C ARG A 62 -18.05 -7.78 10.17
N THR A 63 -17.69 -9.05 10.08
CA THR A 63 -16.40 -9.52 9.53
C THR A 63 -16.31 -9.22 8.04
N VAL A 64 -17.42 -9.44 7.32
CA VAL A 64 -17.54 -9.11 5.89
C VAL A 64 -17.44 -7.60 5.66
N LEU A 65 -18.13 -6.80 6.47
CA LEU A 65 -18.03 -5.34 6.44
C LEU A 65 -16.61 -4.84 6.72
N ALA A 66 -15.91 -5.42 7.71
CA ALA A 66 -14.54 -5.07 8.03
C ALA A 66 -13.57 -5.42 6.87
N THR A 67 -13.76 -6.57 6.24
CA THR A 67 -12.99 -6.96 5.04
C THR A 67 -13.22 -6.01 3.88
N LEU A 68 -14.47 -5.68 3.57
CA LEU A 68 -14.80 -4.76 2.49
C LEU A 68 -14.28 -3.35 2.76
N PHE A 69 -14.40 -2.89 4.00
CA PHE A 69 -13.90 -1.58 4.41
C PHE A 69 -12.37 -1.52 4.35
N GLY A 70 -11.66 -2.55 4.82
CA GLY A 70 -10.20 -2.65 4.73
C GLY A 70 -9.70 -2.70 3.29
N ALA A 71 -10.37 -3.46 2.43
CA ALA A 71 -10.05 -3.51 1.00
C ALA A 71 -10.31 -2.16 0.30
N TRP A 72 -11.43 -1.51 0.62
CA TRP A 72 -11.76 -0.18 0.09
C TRP A 72 -10.75 0.88 0.53
N MET A 73 -10.34 0.86 1.78
CA MET A 73 -9.28 1.73 2.31
C MET A 73 -7.95 1.54 1.59
N GLY A 74 -7.54 0.28 1.35
CA GLY A 74 -6.32 -0.03 0.60
C GLY A 74 -6.37 0.47 -0.85
N LEU A 75 -7.54 0.41 -1.50
CA LEU A 75 -7.74 0.95 -2.84
C LEU A 75 -7.70 2.48 -2.87
N ILE A 76 -8.28 3.15 -1.87
CA ILE A 76 -8.22 4.61 -1.73
C ILE A 76 -6.79 5.07 -1.48
N PHE A 77 -6.04 4.38 -0.63
CA PHE A 77 -4.65 4.71 -0.34
C PHE A 77 -3.82 4.86 -1.63
N TRP A 78 -3.96 3.93 -2.57
CA TRP A 78 -3.27 3.99 -3.86
C TRP A 78 -3.73 5.15 -4.76
N ARG A 79 -4.96 5.63 -4.61
CA ARG A 79 -5.50 6.79 -5.34
C ARG A 79 -5.02 8.12 -4.77
N VAL A 80 -4.59 8.11 -3.51
CA VAL A 80 -4.12 9.30 -2.77
C VAL A 80 -2.60 9.47 -2.87
N ILE A 81 -1.84 8.39 -3.13
CA ILE A 81 -0.41 8.49 -3.46
C ILE A 81 -0.28 9.22 -4.81
N PRO A 82 0.38 10.38 -4.84
CA PRO A 82 0.46 11.13 -6.08
C PRO A 82 1.55 10.54 -6.98
N GLY A 83 1.14 9.95 -8.11
CA GLY A 83 2.06 9.35 -9.08
C GLY A 83 3.03 10.35 -9.73
N GLU A 84 4.21 9.88 -10.14
CA GLU A 84 5.26 10.67 -10.78
C GLU A 84 4.85 11.36 -12.08
N ARG A 85 3.74 10.95 -12.71
CA ARG A 85 3.35 11.39 -14.06
C ARG A 85 2.63 12.75 -14.17
N SER A 86 2.50 13.53 -13.10
CA SER A 86 1.87 14.86 -13.18
C SER A 86 2.91 15.97 -13.31
N THR A 87 3.34 16.23 -14.55
CA THR A 87 4.17 17.36 -15.00
C THR A 87 3.41 18.71 -14.98
N GLY A 88 2.54 18.92 -13.99
CA GLY A 88 1.74 20.15 -13.86
C GLY A 88 1.50 20.52 -12.40
N SER A 89 1.95 21.72 -12.03
CA SER A 89 1.77 22.40 -10.73
C SER A 89 2.53 21.82 -9.52
N ARG A 90 3.68 22.42 -9.20
CA ARG A 90 4.51 22.20 -7.99
C ARG A 90 3.87 22.81 -6.72
N GLY A 91 2.69 22.35 -6.31
CA GLY A 91 1.99 22.90 -5.13
C GLY A 91 1.76 21.89 -4.00
N LEU A 92 1.80 22.38 -2.75
CA LEU A 92 1.35 21.69 -1.52
C LEU A 92 0.00 20.96 -1.70
N ASN A 93 -0.84 21.46 -2.61
CA ASN A 93 -2.11 20.85 -3.03
C ASN A 93 -2.02 19.39 -3.50
N ARG A 94 -0.86 18.94 -4.02
CA ARG A 94 -0.64 17.54 -4.41
C ARG A 94 -0.53 16.60 -3.21
N TRP A 95 -0.07 17.12 -2.07
CA TRP A 95 0.07 16.37 -0.81
C TRP A 95 -1.14 16.53 0.11
N LEU A 96 -1.95 17.57 -0.10
CA LEU A 96 -3.17 17.83 0.65
C LEU A 96 -4.10 16.62 0.82
N PRO A 97 -4.44 15.84 -0.24
CA PRO A 97 -5.30 14.67 -0.05
C PRO A 97 -4.63 13.56 0.76
N LEU A 98 -3.30 13.40 0.65
CA LEU A 98 -2.53 12.45 1.47
C LEU A 98 -2.52 12.88 2.93
N ILE A 99 -2.23 14.16 3.20
CA ILE A 99 -2.22 14.72 4.55
C ILE A 99 -3.60 14.62 5.19
N LEU A 100 -4.66 14.94 4.44
CA LEU A 100 -6.04 14.84 4.93
C LEU A 100 -6.40 13.38 5.24
N TRP A 101 -6.07 12.45 4.33
CA TRP A 101 -6.32 11.03 4.54
C TRP A 101 -5.56 10.49 5.76
N LEU A 102 -4.28 10.85 5.90
CA LEU A 102 -3.44 10.47 7.03
C LEU A 102 -3.97 11.08 8.33
N GLY A 103 -4.43 12.33 8.29
CA GLY A 103 -5.06 13.00 9.42
C GLY A 103 -6.35 12.31 9.87
N VAL A 104 -7.21 11.91 8.93
CA VAL A 104 -8.45 11.16 9.23
C VAL A 104 -8.13 9.79 9.82
N MET A 105 -7.17 9.06 9.25
CA MET A 105 -6.76 7.75 9.78
C MET A 105 -6.14 7.85 11.17
N THR A 106 -5.23 8.80 11.37
CA THR A 106 -4.56 9.03 12.65
C THR A 106 -5.57 9.49 13.70
N GLY A 107 -6.44 10.45 13.34
CA GLY A 107 -7.51 10.94 14.20
C GLY A 107 -8.50 9.84 14.59
N GLY A 108 -8.95 9.02 13.63
CA GLY A 108 -9.81 7.88 13.89
C GLY A 108 -9.18 6.84 14.80
N THR A 109 -7.88 6.57 14.62
CA THR A 109 -7.11 5.65 15.47
C THR A 109 -6.99 6.18 16.89
N LEU A 110 -6.58 7.45 17.05
CA LEU A 110 -6.48 8.11 18.35
C LEU A 110 -7.83 8.18 19.06
N PHE A 111 -8.89 8.51 18.32
CA PHE A 111 -10.25 8.56 18.86
C PHE A 111 -10.73 7.19 19.31
N GLY A 112 -10.54 6.14 18.50
CA GLY A 112 -10.88 4.77 18.88
C GLY A 112 -10.10 4.29 20.11
N PHE A 113 -8.81 4.62 20.18
CA PHE A 113 -7.96 4.30 21.33
C PHE A 113 -8.42 5.05 22.59
N ALA A 114 -8.66 6.35 22.49
CA ALA A 114 -9.16 7.18 23.60
C ALA A 114 -10.55 6.72 24.08
N TYR A 115 -11.45 6.40 23.16
CA TYR A 115 -12.78 5.88 23.48
C TYR A 115 -12.70 4.52 24.17
N GLY A 116 -11.80 3.63 23.73
CA GLY A 116 -11.58 2.33 24.37
C GLY A 116 -10.97 2.44 25.77
N MET A 117 -10.19 3.49 26.05
CA MET A 117 -9.58 3.72 27.36
C MET A 117 -10.51 4.35 28.40
N LYS A 118 -11.68 4.87 28.00
CA LYS A 118 -12.56 5.63 28.90
C LYS A 118 -13.06 4.83 30.13
N ASP A 119 -13.13 3.50 30.00
CA ASP A 119 -13.62 2.59 31.05
C ASP A 119 -12.48 1.85 31.78
N LEU A 120 -11.20 2.15 31.48
CA LEU A 120 -10.06 1.50 32.10
C LEU A 120 -9.60 2.22 33.37
N SER A 121 -9.23 1.45 34.39
CA SER A 121 -8.59 1.99 35.60
C SER A 121 -7.19 2.53 35.26
N GLY A 122 -6.78 3.63 35.90
CA GLY A 122 -5.48 4.29 35.71
C GLY A 122 -4.25 3.36 35.59
N PRO A 123 -4.09 2.29 36.41
CA PRO A 123 -2.97 1.37 36.25
C PRO A 123 -3.01 0.57 34.93
N LYS A 124 -4.19 0.16 34.45
CA LYS A 124 -4.34 -0.56 33.17
C LYS A 124 -4.01 0.32 31.97
N VAL A 125 -4.33 1.61 32.03
CA VAL A 125 -3.96 2.58 30.97
C VAL A 125 -2.44 2.67 30.82
N ARG A 126 -1.70 2.64 31.94
CA ARG A 126 -0.23 2.70 31.92
C ARG A 126 0.40 1.45 31.30
N GLU A 127 -0.12 0.26 31.60
CA GLU A 127 0.32 -0.98 30.96
C GLU A 127 0.06 -0.97 29.44
N MET A 128 -1.11 -0.50 29.03
CA MET A 128 -1.49 -0.40 27.62
C MET A 128 -0.59 0.60 26.86
N LEU A 129 -0.27 1.74 27.47
CA LEU A 129 0.68 2.72 26.91
C LEU A 129 2.09 2.15 26.80
N ALA A 130 2.55 1.38 27.79
CA ALA A 130 3.86 0.73 27.74
C ALA A 130 3.95 -0.29 26.58
N GLY A 131 2.91 -1.12 26.41
CA GLY A 131 2.83 -2.05 25.28
C GLY A 131 2.78 -1.33 23.93
N THR A 132 2.01 -0.24 23.84
CA THR A 132 1.91 0.58 22.62
C THR A 132 3.24 1.24 22.26
N GLY A 133 3.96 1.77 23.26
CA GLY A 133 5.29 2.35 23.07
C GLY A 133 6.30 1.32 22.56
N LEU A 134 6.28 0.10 23.12
CA LEU A 134 7.13 -0.99 22.65
C LEU A 134 6.81 -1.36 21.19
N ALA A 135 5.54 -1.50 20.85
CA ALA A 135 5.10 -1.79 19.48
C ALA A 135 5.60 -0.71 18.50
N PHE A 136 5.54 0.57 18.90
CA PHE A 136 6.02 1.68 18.08
C PHE A 136 7.53 1.59 17.80
N ILE A 137 8.33 1.21 18.81
CA ILE A 137 9.77 0.99 18.64
C ILE A 137 10.03 -0.13 17.64
N VAL A 138 9.36 -1.28 17.79
CA VAL A 138 9.53 -2.43 16.90
C VAL A 138 9.19 -2.06 15.45
N VAL A 139 8.04 -1.40 15.23
CA VAL A 139 7.63 -0.96 13.89
C VAL A 139 8.63 0.04 13.30
N THR A 140 9.17 0.95 14.11
CA THR A 140 10.18 1.92 13.67
C THR A 140 11.47 1.21 13.23
N VAL A 141 11.98 0.29 14.05
CA VAL A 141 13.19 -0.49 13.71
C VAL A 141 12.98 -1.30 12.44
N PHE A 142 11.84 -1.99 12.32
CA PHE A 142 11.51 -2.76 11.13
C PHE A 142 11.43 -1.88 9.88
N SER A 143 10.78 -0.71 9.97
CA SER A 143 10.69 0.25 8.88
C SER A 143 12.08 0.75 8.44
N LEU A 144 12.98 1.00 9.40
CA LEU A 144 14.36 1.38 9.10
C LEU A 144 15.12 0.26 8.38
N ILE A 145 14.94 -0.99 8.78
CA ILE A 145 15.57 -2.15 8.11
C ILE A 145 15.09 -2.25 6.67
N VAL A 146 13.78 -2.18 6.43
CA VAL A 146 13.21 -2.23 5.07
C VAL A 146 13.73 -1.08 4.22
N TRP A 147 13.73 0.14 4.76
CA TRP A 147 14.30 1.31 4.08
C TRP A 147 15.78 1.11 3.74
N ARG A 148 16.55 0.52 4.67
CA ARG A 148 17.98 0.26 4.47
C ARG A 148 18.22 -0.75 3.35
N ILE A 149 17.39 -1.80 3.27
CA ILE A 149 17.45 -2.83 2.22
C ILE A 149 17.10 -2.22 0.87
N GLY A 150 16.02 -1.43 0.78
CA GLY A 150 15.63 -0.75 -0.47
C GLY A 150 16.76 0.14 -1.00
N ARG A 151 17.39 0.92 -0.11
CA ARG A 151 18.54 1.76 -0.47
C ARG A 151 19.75 0.94 -0.94
N PHE A 152 19.93 -0.27 -0.41
CA PHE A 152 21.01 -1.15 -0.82
C PHE A 152 20.80 -1.65 -2.26
N PHE A 153 19.60 -2.12 -2.58
CA PHE A 153 19.25 -2.54 -3.95
C PHE A 153 19.36 -1.40 -4.95
N GLU A 154 18.96 -0.19 -4.59
CA GLU A 154 19.06 0.97 -5.48
C GLU A 154 20.53 1.35 -5.75
N ALA A 155 21.39 1.24 -4.75
CA ALA A 155 22.83 1.45 -4.92
C ALA A 155 23.47 0.38 -5.83
N ASP A 156 23.06 -0.88 -5.71
CA ASP A 156 23.54 -1.97 -6.56
C ASP A 156 23.00 -1.87 -7.99
N HIS A 157 21.73 -1.50 -8.18
CA HIS A 157 21.16 -1.26 -9.50
C HIS A 157 21.87 -0.11 -10.22
N ARG A 158 22.19 0.97 -9.48
CA ARG A 158 22.95 2.10 -10.04
C ARG A 158 24.36 1.69 -10.48
N ARG A 159 25.03 0.83 -9.71
CA ARG A 159 26.35 0.28 -10.08
C ARG A 159 26.27 -0.65 -11.28
N TYR A 160 25.21 -1.46 -11.38
CA TYR A 160 24.95 -2.30 -12.55
C TYR A 160 24.75 -1.46 -13.83
N LEU A 161 23.96 -0.37 -13.75
CA LEU A 161 23.77 0.57 -14.86
C LEU A 161 25.01 1.44 -15.21
N GLU A 162 25.97 1.54 -14.30
CA GLU A 162 27.29 2.14 -14.58
C GLU A 162 28.22 1.15 -15.31
N GLN A 163 28.02 -0.15 -15.10
CA GLN A 163 28.78 -1.21 -15.75
C GLN A 163 28.20 -1.61 -17.12
N HIS A 164 26.90 -1.40 -17.36
CA HIS A 164 26.21 -1.74 -18.62
C HIS A 164 25.54 -0.49 -19.21
N PRO A 165 26.32 0.43 -19.79
CA PRO A 165 25.82 1.72 -20.28
C PRO A 165 24.85 1.57 -21.46
N GLU A 166 24.91 0.48 -22.22
CA GLU A 166 23.94 0.13 -23.27
C GLU A 166 22.51 -0.12 -22.77
N GLU A 167 22.32 -0.44 -21.48
CA GLU A 167 20.99 -0.63 -20.87
C GLU A 167 20.40 0.68 -20.31
N ARG A 168 21.15 1.79 -20.35
CA ARG A 168 20.57 3.11 -20.02
C ARG A 168 19.64 3.51 -21.15
N GLU A 169 18.34 3.29 -20.96
CA GLU A 169 17.33 3.84 -21.86
C GLU A 169 17.58 5.35 -22.07
N PRO A 170 17.61 5.84 -23.32
CA PRO A 170 17.72 7.25 -23.58
C PRO A 170 16.45 7.92 -23.04
N LEU A 171 16.63 8.74 -22.01
CA LEU A 171 15.61 9.65 -21.49
C LEU A 171 15.25 10.66 -22.59
N GLU A 172 14.21 10.40 -23.37
CA GLU A 172 13.46 11.40 -24.13
C GLU A 172 12.28 11.95 -23.31
#